data_AF-A0A525W4G3-F1
#
_entry.id   AF-A0A525W4G3-F1
#
_cell.length_a   1.000
_cell.length_b   1.000
_cell.length_c   1.000
_cell.angle_alpha   90.00
_cell.angle_beta   90.00
_cell.angle_gamma   90.00
#
_symmetry.space_group_name_H-M   'P 1'
#
loop_
_entity.id
_entity.type
_entity.pdbx_description
1 polymer ?
#
loop_
_entity_poly.entity_id
_entity_poly.type
_entity_poly.pdbx_seq_one_letter_code
_entity_poly.pdbx_strand_id
1 'polypeptide(L)'
;MNRQVPDIDFMYSWQRPSDLRRLAVRAQSRMSNEAFLSKGGSREQKIQEALVGATFLCVFQRIVSPVMGRMAKINEEALDMEATGLEGTSYPFEITTAYPPDYRIRERYKNGNQPEIPRSAFTGEPKPAEWIASTIINKTVKIRGKGMRRHLIVYDNIAGGTTDLWRLPSLLEDAAVEWDSIWLITGVPDIGWVALVSGIGRLKSSMPHEKASPILHPLFWSYRIDGAGLRIFEQPNRG
;
A
#
# COMPACT_ATOMS: atom_id res chain seq x y z
N MET A 1 19.65 -29.74 6.61
CA MET A 1 19.54 -29.22 5.24
C MET A 1 19.24 -27.72 5.29
N ASN A 2 20.24 -26.88 5.03
CA ASN A 2 20.07 -25.43 4.89
C ASN A 2 19.29 -25.16 3.60
N ARG A 3 17.96 -25.01 3.71
CA ARG A 3 17.15 -24.50 2.61
C ARG A 3 17.54 -23.04 2.40
N GLN A 4 18.40 -22.78 1.41
CA GLN A 4 18.66 -21.43 0.92
C GLN A 4 17.31 -20.72 0.77
N VAL A 5 17.20 -19.60 1.46
CA VAL A 5 16.06 -18.69 1.34
C VAL A 5 16.03 -18.27 -0.14
N PRO A 6 14.91 -18.44 -0.88
CA PRO A 6 14.76 -17.71 -2.12
C PRO A 6 14.91 -16.24 -1.74
N ASP A 7 16.03 -15.66 -2.16
CA ASP A 7 16.44 -14.36 -1.66
C ASP A 7 15.36 -13.32 -1.99
N ILE A 8 15.31 -12.25 -1.21
CA ILE A 8 14.43 -11.09 -1.50
C ILE A 8 14.54 -10.66 -2.97
N ASP A 9 15.68 -10.97 -3.59
CA ASP A 9 15.99 -10.84 -5.01
C ASP A 9 14.92 -11.35 -5.98
N PHE A 10 14.22 -12.43 -5.64
CA PHE A 10 13.12 -12.88 -6.50
C PHE A 10 12.01 -11.84 -6.56
N MET A 11 11.74 -11.10 -5.49
CA MET A 11 10.71 -10.05 -5.49
C MET A 11 11.08 -8.85 -6.38
N TYR A 12 12.33 -8.73 -6.81
CA TYR A 12 12.75 -7.68 -7.77
C TYR A 12 12.47 -8.04 -9.23
N SER A 13 12.11 -9.30 -9.52
CA SER A 13 11.69 -9.70 -10.86
C SER A 13 10.20 -9.46 -11.09
N TRP A 14 9.79 -9.38 -12.36
CA TRP A 14 8.38 -9.26 -12.72
C TRP A 14 7.63 -10.56 -12.42
N GLN A 15 6.54 -10.45 -11.68
CA GLN A 15 5.73 -11.59 -11.26
C GLN A 15 4.25 -11.31 -11.36
N ARG A 16 3.45 -12.38 -11.41
CA ARG A 16 2.01 -12.28 -11.19
C ARG A 16 1.75 -11.81 -9.74
N PRO A 17 0.74 -10.97 -9.47
CA PRO A 17 0.47 -10.45 -8.14
C PRO A 17 0.33 -11.54 -7.07
N SER A 18 -0.33 -12.66 -7.39
CA SER A 18 -0.47 -13.80 -6.48
C SER A 18 0.85 -14.48 -6.12
N ASP A 19 1.79 -14.56 -7.08
CA ASP A 19 3.09 -15.16 -6.85
C ASP A 19 3.97 -14.24 -6.00
N LEU A 20 3.98 -12.94 -6.31
CA LEU A 20 4.68 -11.93 -5.52
C LEU A 20 4.19 -11.93 -4.07
N ARG A 21 2.86 -12.01 -3.86
CA ARG A 21 2.27 -12.09 -2.52
C ARG A 21 2.71 -13.36 -1.79
N ARG A 22 2.71 -14.52 -2.47
CA ARG A 22 3.17 -15.78 -1.88
C ARG A 22 4.63 -15.70 -1.44
N LEU A 23 5.49 -15.03 -2.21
CA LEU A 23 6.88 -14.78 -1.81
C LEU A 23 6.98 -13.87 -0.59
N ALA A 24 6.23 -12.76 -0.57
CA ALA A 24 6.21 -11.83 0.55
C ALA A 24 5.75 -12.49 1.87
N VAL A 25 4.67 -13.28 1.83
CA VAL A 25 4.18 -14.05 3.00
C VAL A 25 5.22 -15.07 3.48
N ARG A 26 5.87 -15.78 2.55
CA ARG A 26 6.94 -16.72 2.90
C ARG A 26 8.12 -15.99 3.55
N ALA A 27 8.52 -14.84 3.01
CA ALA A 27 9.58 -14.01 3.58
C ALA A 27 9.21 -13.55 4.99
N GLN A 28 7.99 -13.03 5.18
CA GLN A 28 7.47 -12.60 6.48
C GLN A 28 7.43 -13.74 7.50
N SER A 29 6.92 -14.92 7.12
CA SER A 29 6.82 -16.08 8.04
C SER A 29 8.17 -16.62 8.53
N ARG A 30 9.25 -16.30 7.80
CA ARG A 30 10.62 -16.69 8.13
C ARG A 30 11.36 -15.62 8.92
N MET A 31 10.79 -14.42 9.03
CA MET A 31 11.26 -13.42 9.98
C MET A 31 10.83 -13.89 11.37
N SER A 32 11.78 -14.28 12.22
CA SER A 32 11.46 -14.52 13.63
C SER A 32 10.99 -13.21 14.28
N ASN A 33 10.22 -13.30 15.37
CA ASN A 33 9.87 -12.13 16.19
C ASN A 33 11.12 -11.31 16.60
N GLU A 34 12.30 -11.94 16.63
CA GLU A 34 13.60 -11.30 16.92
C GLU A 34 14.14 -10.44 15.77
N ALA A 35 13.80 -10.71 14.50
CA ALA A 35 14.15 -9.84 13.37
C ALA A 35 13.33 -8.54 13.35
N PHE A 36 12.15 -8.55 13.99
CA PHE A 36 11.36 -7.36 14.24
C PHE A 36 12.02 -6.48 15.32
N LEU A 37 12.78 -7.09 16.24
CA LEU A 37 13.42 -6.47 17.40
C LEU A 37 14.88 -6.08 17.15
N SER A 38 15.59 -6.73 16.23
CA SER A 38 17.00 -6.45 15.91
C SER A 38 17.11 -5.30 14.89
N LYS A 39 16.89 -4.07 15.35
CA LYS A 39 17.18 -2.84 14.57
C LYS A 39 16.63 -2.90 13.13
N GLY A 40 15.30 -2.95 12.97
CA GLY A 40 14.59 -3.04 11.68
C GLY A 40 15.35 -2.39 10.51
N GLY A 41 15.99 -3.24 9.70
CA GLY A 41 16.83 -2.85 8.59
C GLY A 41 16.01 -2.55 7.35
N SER A 42 16.72 -2.16 6.28
CA SER A 42 16.12 -1.95 4.96
C SER A 42 15.41 -3.20 4.42
N ARG A 43 15.82 -4.40 4.86
CA ARG A 43 15.27 -5.68 4.43
C ARG A 43 13.86 -5.92 4.97
N GLU A 44 13.63 -5.72 6.27
CA GLU A 44 12.33 -5.93 6.92
C GLU A 44 11.31 -4.94 6.40
N GLN A 45 11.72 -3.68 6.22
CA GLN A 45 10.91 -2.66 5.58
C GLN A 45 10.49 -3.09 4.17
N LYS A 46 11.43 -3.59 3.36
CA LYS A 46 11.12 -4.05 2.00
C LYS A 46 10.20 -5.27 1.97
N ILE A 47 10.27 -6.17 2.96
CA ILE A 47 9.33 -7.31 3.05
C ILE A 47 7.91 -6.82 3.39
N GLN A 48 7.77 -5.84 4.28
CA GLN A 48 6.48 -5.23 4.58
C GLN A 48 5.91 -4.49 3.37
N GLU A 49 6.71 -3.67 2.71
CA GLU A 49 6.35 -3.01 1.45
C GLU A 49 5.97 -4.02 0.38
N ALA A 50 6.67 -5.15 0.29
CA ALA A 50 6.34 -6.22 -0.66
C ALA A 50 4.99 -6.87 -0.36
N LEU A 51 4.67 -7.11 0.91
CA LEU A 51 3.38 -7.66 1.29
C LEU A 51 2.22 -6.70 0.98
N VAL A 52 2.40 -5.42 1.30
CA VAL A 52 1.43 -4.35 1.02
C VAL A 52 1.25 -4.19 -0.48
N GLY A 53 2.34 -4.01 -1.21
CA GLY A 53 2.36 -3.82 -2.65
C GLY A 53 1.75 -5.00 -3.38
N ALA A 54 2.12 -6.23 -3.04
CA ALA A 54 1.54 -7.42 -3.66
C ALA A 54 0.05 -7.59 -3.35
N THR A 55 -0.40 -7.26 -2.14
CA THR A 55 -1.82 -7.28 -1.77
C THR A 55 -2.60 -6.23 -2.56
N PHE A 56 -2.04 -5.01 -2.69
CA PHE A 56 -2.60 -3.98 -3.54
C PHE A 56 -2.69 -4.44 -5.00
N LEU A 57 -1.61 -4.98 -5.59
CA LEU A 57 -1.58 -5.44 -6.98
C LEU A 57 -2.62 -6.53 -7.25
N CYS A 58 -2.86 -7.41 -6.27
CA CYS A 58 -3.92 -8.39 -6.33
C CYS A 58 -5.31 -7.77 -6.53
N VAL A 59 -5.57 -6.59 -5.95
CA VAL A 59 -6.80 -5.83 -6.14
C VAL A 59 -6.74 -5.00 -7.43
N PHE A 60 -5.63 -4.31 -7.65
CA PHE A 60 -5.41 -3.42 -8.80
C PHE A 60 -5.54 -4.14 -10.15
N GLN A 61 -5.15 -5.41 -10.25
CA GLN A 61 -5.33 -6.21 -11.48
C GLN A 61 -6.79 -6.40 -11.92
N ARG A 62 -7.78 -6.12 -11.04
CA ARG A 62 -9.21 -6.08 -11.43
C ARG A 62 -9.60 -4.79 -12.14
N ILE A 63 -8.83 -3.73 -11.89
CA ILE A 63 -9.05 -2.39 -12.42
C ILE A 63 -8.24 -2.22 -13.71
N VAL A 64 -7.01 -2.75 -13.73
CA VAL A 64 -6.09 -2.73 -14.87
C VAL A 64 -5.69 -4.16 -15.21
N SER A 65 -6.02 -4.64 -16.41
CA SER A 65 -5.88 -6.06 -16.78
C SER A 65 -4.74 -6.31 -17.78
N PRO A 66 -4.03 -7.44 -17.61
CA PRO A 66 -3.33 -7.92 -16.43
C PRO A 66 -2.12 -7.05 -16.09
N VAL A 67 -1.79 -7.08 -14.80
CA VAL A 67 -0.67 -6.37 -14.23
C VAL A 67 0.35 -7.38 -13.73
N MET A 68 1.58 -7.29 -14.22
CA MET A 68 2.73 -7.89 -13.53
C MET A 68 3.30 -6.86 -12.57
N GLY A 69 3.85 -7.30 -11.45
CA GLY A 69 4.47 -6.42 -10.46
C GLY A 69 5.88 -6.84 -10.10
N ARG A 70 6.70 -5.87 -9.71
CA ARG A 70 8.01 -6.07 -9.08
C ARG A 70 8.22 -5.08 -7.94
N MET A 71 8.99 -5.47 -6.94
CA MET A 71 9.50 -4.53 -5.93
C MET A 71 10.76 -3.84 -6.45
N ALA A 72 10.92 -2.58 -6.11
CA ALA A 72 12.17 -1.87 -6.38
C ALA A 72 13.31 -2.46 -5.54
N LYS A 73 14.52 -2.44 -6.09
CA LYS A 73 15.71 -2.90 -5.34
C LYS A 73 15.97 -1.97 -4.16
N ILE A 74 16.64 -2.46 -3.12
CA ILE A 74 16.96 -1.67 -1.91
C ILE A 74 17.67 -0.34 -2.25
N ASN A 75 18.47 -0.30 -3.32
CA ASN A 75 19.24 0.89 -3.73
C ASN A 75 18.54 1.73 -4.80
N GLU A 76 17.33 1.34 -5.23
CA GLU A 76 16.53 2.07 -6.22
C GLU A 76 15.66 3.10 -5.46
N GLU A 77 16.30 4.14 -4.92
CA GLU A 77 15.70 5.11 -3.96
C GLU A 77 14.48 5.88 -4.48
N ALA A 78 14.28 5.84 -5.80
CA ALA A 78 13.21 6.55 -6.46
C ALA A 78 11.89 5.79 -6.42
N LEU A 79 11.81 4.55 -5.95
CA LEU A 79 10.56 3.80 -6.07
C LEU A 79 10.46 2.67 -5.05
N ASP A 80 9.23 2.28 -4.70
CA ASP A 80 9.02 1.10 -3.87
C ASP A 80 8.55 -0.10 -4.70
N MET A 81 7.70 0.12 -5.72
CA MET A 81 7.13 -0.93 -6.54
C MET A 81 6.80 -0.43 -7.96
N GLU A 82 6.89 -1.31 -8.95
CA GLU A 82 6.34 -1.07 -10.28
C GLU A 82 5.27 -2.10 -10.63
N ALA A 83 4.31 -1.64 -11.42
CA ALA A 83 3.29 -2.47 -12.02
C ALA A 83 3.30 -2.25 -13.54
N THR A 84 3.24 -3.30 -14.35
CA THR A 84 3.17 -3.16 -15.81
C THR A 84 1.92 -3.82 -16.36
N GLY A 85 1.14 -3.08 -17.14
CA GLY A 85 -0.04 -3.58 -17.85
C GLY A 85 0.32 -4.36 -19.12
N LEU A 86 -0.66 -5.01 -19.76
CA LEU A 86 -0.45 -5.73 -21.04
C LEU A 86 0.18 -4.89 -22.14
N GLU A 87 -0.19 -3.62 -22.19
CA GLU A 87 0.27 -2.69 -23.23
C GLU A 87 1.71 -2.19 -22.96
N GLY A 88 2.39 -2.74 -21.95
CA GLY A 88 3.73 -2.32 -21.53
C GLY A 88 3.75 -1.02 -20.74
N THR A 89 2.58 -0.43 -20.43
CA THR A 89 2.48 0.77 -19.60
C THR A 89 2.92 0.45 -18.17
N SER A 90 3.96 1.13 -17.70
CA SER A 90 4.49 1.00 -16.35
C SER A 90 3.89 2.06 -15.41
N TYR A 91 3.46 1.62 -14.25
CA TYR A 91 2.88 2.40 -13.17
C TYR A 91 3.82 2.37 -11.98
N PRO A 92 4.57 3.46 -11.72
CA PRO A 92 5.44 3.56 -10.56
C PRO A 92 4.63 3.85 -9.28
N PHE A 93 4.84 3.06 -8.24
CA PHE A 93 4.22 3.21 -6.92
C PHE A 93 5.25 3.51 -5.82
N GLU A 94 4.88 4.46 -4.97
CA GLU A 94 5.48 4.72 -3.66
C GLU A 94 4.60 4.09 -2.59
N ILE A 95 5.20 3.55 -1.53
CA ILE A 95 4.48 2.95 -0.41
C ILE A 95 4.80 3.75 0.86
N THR A 96 3.77 4.04 1.64
CA THR A 96 3.93 4.64 2.97
C THR A 96 2.97 4.00 3.95
N THR A 97 3.30 4.05 5.24
CA THR A 97 2.44 3.52 6.30
C THR A 97 1.93 4.66 7.15
N ALA A 98 0.62 4.73 7.35
CA ALA A 98 -0.01 5.63 8.29
C ALA A 98 0.08 5.02 9.70
N TYR A 99 0.75 5.70 10.63
CA TYR A 99 0.86 5.33 12.06
C TYR A 99 0.26 6.41 12.95
N PRO A 100 -0.39 6.07 14.08
CA PRO A 100 -1.08 7.03 14.93
C PRO A 100 -0.17 8.20 15.24
N PRO A 101 -0.73 9.39 15.49
CA PRO A 101 0.06 10.50 16.01
C PRO A 101 0.97 10.02 17.14
N ASP A 102 2.25 10.41 17.06
CA ASP A 102 3.31 10.05 18.01
C ASP A 102 3.70 8.56 18.08
N TYR A 103 3.07 7.69 17.29
CA TYR A 103 3.45 6.28 17.20
C TYR A 103 4.68 6.08 16.33
N ARG A 104 5.84 6.07 16.98
CA ARG A 104 7.14 5.89 16.33
C ARG A 104 7.65 4.47 16.54
N ILE A 105 7.04 3.52 15.84
CA ILE A 105 7.39 2.09 15.92
C ILE A 105 8.91 1.87 15.76
N ARG A 106 9.53 2.62 14.85
CA ARG A 106 10.97 2.53 14.54
C ARG A 106 11.86 3.06 15.67
N GLU A 107 11.48 4.16 16.33
CA GLU A 107 12.27 4.71 17.44
C GLU A 107 12.21 3.81 18.66
N ARG A 108 11.04 3.21 18.94
CA ARG A 108 10.92 2.23 20.02
C ARG A 108 11.83 1.02 19.79
N TYR A 109 11.84 0.47 18.57
CA TYR A 109 12.77 -0.60 18.22
C TYR A 109 14.25 -0.20 18.27
N LYS A 110 14.60 1.00 17.78
CA LYS A 110 15.99 1.51 17.85
C LYS A 110 16.51 1.58 19.29
N ASN A 111 15.61 1.85 20.24
CA ASN A 111 15.92 1.94 21.66
C ASN A 111 15.84 0.58 22.39
N GLY A 112 15.72 -0.55 21.67
CA GLY A 112 15.61 -1.89 22.25
C GLY A 112 14.26 -2.18 22.89
N ASN A 113 13.27 -1.30 22.72
CA ASN A 113 11.93 -1.48 23.28
C ASN A 113 11.04 -2.23 22.30
N GLN A 114 10.20 -3.14 22.81
CA GLN A 114 9.06 -3.62 22.03
C GLN A 114 8.06 -2.46 21.92
N PRO A 115 7.65 -2.05 20.70
CA PRO A 115 6.58 -1.10 20.55
C PRO A 115 5.28 -1.74 21.00
N GLU A 116 4.71 -1.15 22.04
CA GLU A 116 3.34 -1.42 22.41
C GLU A 116 2.45 -0.91 21.28
N ILE A 117 1.71 -1.81 20.65
CA ILE A 117 0.64 -1.42 19.73
C ILE A 117 -0.32 -0.53 20.54
N PRO A 118 -0.58 0.73 20.11
CA PRO A 118 -1.32 1.67 20.94
C PRO A 118 -2.73 1.14 21.16
N ARG A 119 -3.30 1.34 22.36
CA ARG A 119 -4.64 0.80 22.68
C ARG A 119 -5.70 1.19 21.65
N SER A 120 -5.61 2.39 21.08
CA SER A 120 -6.45 2.89 19.99
C SER A 120 -6.50 1.94 18.78
N ALA A 121 -5.44 1.16 18.56
CA ALA A 121 -5.36 0.12 17.53
C ALA A 121 -6.27 -1.08 17.72
N PHE A 122 -6.98 -1.19 18.84
CA PHE A 122 -7.88 -2.29 19.15
C PHE A 122 -9.29 -1.82 19.55
N THR A 123 -9.53 -0.50 19.54
CA THR A 123 -10.78 0.09 20.03
C THR A 123 -11.96 -0.10 19.08
N GLY A 124 -11.69 -0.39 17.80
CA GLY A 124 -12.72 -0.36 16.76
C GLY A 124 -13.28 1.03 16.47
N GLU A 125 -12.77 2.08 17.12
CA GLU A 125 -13.20 3.46 16.89
C GLU A 125 -12.75 3.94 15.49
N PRO A 126 -13.59 4.71 14.78
CA PRO A 126 -13.22 5.32 13.52
C PRO A 126 -11.94 6.14 13.66
N LYS A 127 -11.02 5.98 12.71
CA LYS A 127 -9.79 6.77 12.70
C LYS A 127 -10.04 8.17 12.12
N PRO A 128 -9.43 9.21 12.69
CA PRO A 128 -9.47 10.55 12.10
C PRO A 128 -8.83 10.56 10.70
N ALA A 129 -9.51 11.14 9.72
CA ALA A 129 -9.01 11.29 8.35
C ALA A 129 -7.74 12.16 8.30
N GLU A 130 -7.61 13.10 9.24
CA GLU A 130 -6.48 14.02 9.40
C GLU A 130 -5.15 13.29 9.59
N TRP A 131 -5.17 12.14 10.26
CA TRP A 131 -3.96 11.35 10.46
C TRP A 131 -3.45 10.79 9.12
N ILE A 132 -4.34 10.18 8.33
CA ILE A 132 -3.98 9.68 7.01
C ILE A 132 -3.55 10.84 6.09
N ALA A 133 -4.29 11.94 6.09
CA ALA A 133 -3.97 13.13 5.33
C ALA A 133 -2.57 13.68 5.68
N SER A 134 -2.25 13.79 6.98
CA SER A 134 -0.94 14.25 7.45
C SER A 134 0.20 13.35 6.94
N THR A 135 -0.01 12.03 6.89
CA THR A 135 0.98 11.08 6.34
C THR A 135 1.22 11.34 4.85
N ILE A 136 0.15 11.56 4.08
CA ILE A 136 0.22 11.87 2.66
C ILE A 136 0.93 13.21 2.42
N ILE A 137 0.56 14.26 3.14
CA ILE A 137 1.17 15.59 3.05
C ILE A 137 2.67 15.50 3.36
N ASN A 138 3.06 14.81 4.45
CA ASN A 138 4.45 14.63 4.83
C ASN A 138 5.27 13.87 3.78
N LYS A 139 4.70 12.80 3.17
CA LYS A 139 5.36 12.09 2.07
C LYS A 139 5.49 12.99 0.84
N THR A 140 4.47 13.78 0.54
CA THR A 140 4.46 14.74 -0.57
C THR A 140 5.55 15.78 -0.42
N VAL A 141 5.68 16.41 0.75
CA VAL A 141 6.74 17.39 1.03
C VAL A 141 8.15 16.81 0.78
N LYS A 142 8.38 15.53 1.11
CA LYS A 142 9.68 14.86 0.89
C LYS A 142 10.00 14.58 -0.57
N ILE A 143 8.99 14.51 -1.44
CA ILE A 143 9.17 14.24 -2.87
C ILE A 143 9.00 15.49 -3.74
N ARG A 144 8.40 16.56 -3.20
CA ARG A 144 8.20 17.83 -3.89
C ARG A 144 9.55 18.34 -4.42
N GLY A 145 9.57 18.75 -5.68
CA GLY A 145 10.79 19.20 -6.38
C GLY A 145 11.64 18.09 -7.00
N LYS A 146 11.31 16.81 -6.80
CA LYS A 146 11.99 15.68 -7.48
C LYS A 146 11.47 15.43 -8.90
N GLY A 147 10.42 16.13 -9.34
CA GLY A 147 9.93 16.13 -10.72
C GLY A 147 9.34 14.81 -11.23
N MET A 148 9.05 13.86 -10.33
CA MET A 148 8.59 12.51 -10.69
C MET A 148 7.14 12.33 -10.23
N ARG A 149 6.21 12.25 -11.20
CA ARG A 149 4.80 11.92 -10.92
C ARG A 149 4.66 10.39 -10.79
N ARG A 150 3.99 9.96 -9.74
CA ARG A 150 3.83 8.56 -9.34
C ARG A 150 2.49 8.33 -8.68
N HIS A 151 2.18 7.07 -8.44
CA HIS A 151 1.08 6.66 -7.58
C HIS A 151 1.56 6.48 -6.14
N LEU A 152 0.73 6.84 -5.16
CA LEU A 152 0.99 6.60 -3.73
C LEU A 152 0.07 5.50 -3.21
N ILE A 153 0.62 4.53 -2.49
CA ILE A 153 -0.10 3.56 -1.68
C ILE A 153 0.14 3.91 -0.22
N VAL A 154 -0.94 4.24 0.48
CA VAL A 154 -0.95 4.42 1.93
C VAL A 154 -1.46 3.14 2.56
N TYR A 155 -0.65 2.52 3.41
CA TYR A 155 -1.06 1.36 4.19
C TYR A 155 -1.43 1.77 5.60
N ASP A 156 -2.64 1.42 5.99
CA ASP A 156 -3.15 1.59 7.34
C ASP A 156 -3.41 0.20 7.96
N ASN A 157 -2.37 -0.36 8.57
CA ASN A 157 -2.34 -1.71 9.14
C ASN A 157 -3.01 -1.82 10.52
N ILE A 158 -3.34 -0.70 11.14
CA ILE A 158 -3.77 -0.73 12.54
C ILE A 158 -5.24 -1.14 12.60
N ALA A 159 -5.59 -2.08 13.49
CA ALA A 159 -6.95 -2.60 13.67
C ALA A 159 -7.89 -1.60 14.39
N GLY A 160 -7.94 -0.36 13.92
CA GLY A 160 -8.96 0.62 14.30
C GLY A 160 -10.12 0.61 13.30
N GLY A 161 -11.26 1.21 13.67
CA GLY A 161 -12.43 1.35 12.82
C GLY A 161 -12.14 2.06 11.49
N THR A 162 -13.10 2.01 10.58
CA THR A 162 -12.96 2.59 9.24
C THR A 162 -12.73 4.10 9.31
N THR A 163 -11.72 4.60 8.59
CA THR A 163 -11.52 6.03 8.39
C THR A 163 -12.68 6.64 7.61
N ASP A 164 -13.01 7.90 7.85
CA ASP A 164 -13.92 8.66 6.99
C ASP A 164 -13.22 9.05 5.67
N LEU A 165 -13.44 8.22 4.66
CA LEU A 165 -12.77 8.33 3.36
C LEU A 165 -13.33 9.45 2.50
N TRP A 166 -14.57 9.87 2.76
CA TRP A 166 -15.23 10.97 2.06
C TRP A 166 -14.62 12.31 2.45
N ARG A 167 -14.10 12.40 3.68
CA ARG A 167 -13.44 13.62 4.16
C ARG A 167 -12.00 13.76 3.66
N LEU A 168 -11.33 12.66 3.34
CA LEU A 168 -9.91 12.70 2.94
C LEU A 168 -9.61 13.64 1.76
N PRO A 169 -10.32 13.61 0.62
CA PRO A 169 -10.02 14.49 -0.50
C PRO A 169 -9.95 15.98 -0.13
N SER A 170 -10.84 16.43 0.77
CA SER A 170 -10.87 17.83 1.23
C SER A 170 -9.67 18.23 2.09
N LEU A 171 -9.02 17.26 2.74
CA LEU A 171 -7.88 17.47 3.64
C LEU A 171 -6.53 17.40 2.92
N LEU A 172 -6.49 16.93 1.67
CA LEU A 172 -5.23 16.72 0.95
C LEU A 172 -4.70 18.00 0.30
N GLU A 173 -5.52 19.03 0.11
CA GLU A 173 -5.12 20.30 -0.51
C GLU A 173 -4.27 20.06 -1.78
N ASP A 174 -3.14 20.76 -1.91
CA ASP A 174 -2.19 20.62 -3.02
C ASP A 174 -1.45 19.27 -3.03
N ALA A 175 -1.51 18.48 -1.95
CA ALA A 175 -0.87 17.17 -1.97
C ALA A 175 -1.51 16.25 -3.02
N ALA A 176 -2.81 16.38 -3.27
CA ALA A 176 -3.52 15.58 -4.25
C ALA A 176 -3.01 15.76 -5.69
N VAL A 177 -2.47 16.94 -6.05
CA VAL A 177 -2.02 17.24 -7.42
C VAL A 177 -0.61 16.71 -7.73
N GLU A 178 0.18 16.42 -6.70
CA GLU A 178 1.56 15.94 -6.81
C GLU A 178 1.62 14.44 -7.20
N TRP A 179 0.53 13.71 -6.99
CA TRP A 179 0.40 12.29 -7.28
C TRP A 179 -0.48 12.06 -8.52
N ASP A 180 -0.20 10.98 -9.27
CA ASP A 180 -1.11 10.51 -10.33
C ASP A 180 -2.35 9.86 -9.75
N SER A 181 -2.18 9.11 -8.66
CA SER A 181 -3.27 8.68 -7.80
C SER A 181 -2.79 8.36 -6.39
N ILE A 182 -3.72 8.37 -5.44
CA ILE A 182 -3.50 8.05 -4.04
C ILE A 182 -4.47 6.94 -3.66
N TRP A 183 -3.91 5.80 -3.28
CA TRP A 183 -4.61 4.62 -2.86
C TRP A 183 -4.45 4.43 -1.36
N LEU A 184 -5.50 3.99 -0.69
CA LEU A 184 -5.45 3.60 0.72
C LEU A 184 -5.80 2.12 0.82
N ILE A 185 -4.91 1.32 1.40
CA ILE A 185 -5.15 -0.07 1.78
C ILE A 185 -5.30 -0.13 3.30
N THR A 186 -6.40 -0.72 3.76
CA THR A 186 -6.66 -0.88 5.20
C THR A 186 -7.01 -2.32 5.54
N GLY A 187 -6.79 -2.67 6.80
CA GLY A 187 -7.03 -4.01 7.33
C GLY A 187 -5.77 -4.86 7.37
N VAL A 188 -5.97 -6.13 7.71
CA VAL A 188 -4.89 -7.10 7.74
C VAL A 188 -4.63 -7.64 6.32
N PRO A 189 -3.45 -8.18 6.03
CA PRO A 189 -3.10 -8.65 4.69
C PRO A 189 -4.09 -9.67 4.07
N ASP A 190 -4.87 -10.38 4.88
CA ASP A 190 -5.82 -11.40 4.43
C ASP A 190 -7.27 -10.90 4.32
N ILE A 191 -7.63 -9.78 4.94
CA ILE A 191 -8.96 -9.18 4.85
C ILE A 191 -8.90 -7.67 5.06
N GLY A 192 -9.56 -6.93 4.17
CA GLY A 192 -9.53 -5.48 4.21
C GLY A 192 -10.26 -4.86 3.05
N TRP A 193 -9.92 -3.62 2.76
CA TRP A 193 -10.38 -2.93 1.56
C TRP A 193 -9.30 -1.99 1.01
N VAL A 194 -9.41 -1.70 -0.27
CA VAL A 194 -8.59 -0.74 -1.01
C VAL A 194 -9.49 0.38 -1.51
N ALA A 195 -9.08 1.62 -1.28
CA ALA A 195 -9.76 2.83 -1.75
C ALA A 195 -8.88 3.59 -2.73
N LEU A 196 -9.47 4.09 -3.82
CA LEU A 196 -8.90 5.18 -4.61
C LEU A 196 -9.38 6.50 -4.02
N VAL A 197 -8.49 7.23 -3.34
CA VAL A 197 -8.84 8.43 -2.55
C VAL A 197 -8.68 9.71 -3.36
N SER A 198 -7.73 9.72 -4.28
CA SER A 198 -7.51 10.82 -5.22
C SER A 198 -6.86 10.27 -6.49
N GLY A 199 -7.09 10.91 -7.62
CA GLY A 199 -6.36 10.60 -8.83
C GLY A 199 -6.87 11.38 -10.03
N ILE A 200 -5.95 11.68 -10.94
CA ILE A 200 -6.32 12.14 -12.27
C ILE A 200 -6.80 10.90 -13.02
N GLY A 201 -7.94 10.99 -13.72
CA GLY A 201 -8.50 9.93 -14.54
C GLY A 201 -7.63 9.50 -15.74
N ARG A 202 -6.30 9.45 -15.61
CA ARG A 202 -5.35 8.93 -16.62
C ARG A 202 -5.07 7.42 -16.45
N LEU A 203 -5.52 6.81 -15.35
CA LEU A 203 -5.70 5.34 -15.29
C LEU A 203 -6.77 4.84 -16.29
N LYS A 204 -7.45 5.75 -17.02
CA LYS A 204 -8.59 5.51 -17.91
C LYS A 204 -8.26 5.05 -19.34
N SER A 205 -7.00 4.91 -19.76
CA SER A 205 -6.74 4.34 -21.11
C SER A 205 -7.18 2.87 -21.22
N SER A 206 -7.39 2.19 -20.09
CA SER A 206 -7.80 0.79 -19.99
C SER A 206 -9.18 0.55 -19.36
N MET A 207 -9.94 1.62 -19.03
CA MET A 207 -11.31 1.50 -18.52
C MET A 207 -12.32 1.95 -19.60
N PRO A 208 -13.27 1.08 -20.02
CA PRO A 208 -14.21 1.43 -21.06
C PRO A 208 -15.23 2.44 -20.50
N HIS A 209 -15.32 3.58 -21.18
CA HIS A 209 -16.31 4.65 -20.98
C HIS A 209 -16.16 5.47 -19.70
N GLU A 210 -15.43 6.60 -19.78
CA GLU A 210 -15.86 7.89 -19.20
C GLU A 210 -14.84 8.99 -19.47
N LYS A 211 -15.30 10.18 -19.87
CA LYS A 211 -14.45 11.38 -20.00
C LYS A 211 -13.71 11.64 -18.69
N ALA A 212 -12.47 12.12 -18.77
CA ALA A 212 -11.57 12.32 -17.64
C ALA A 212 -12.05 13.46 -16.70
N SER A 213 -13.06 13.19 -15.89
CA SER A 213 -13.37 14.01 -14.70
C SER A 213 -12.44 13.60 -13.54
N PRO A 214 -12.01 14.55 -12.70
CA PRO A 214 -11.37 14.23 -11.43
C PRO A 214 -12.31 13.35 -10.60
N ILE A 215 -11.74 12.38 -9.89
CA ILE A 215 -12.51 11.51 -8.99
C ILE A 215 -12.98 12.36 -7.81
N LEU A 216 -14.28 12.67 -7.76
CA LEU A 216 -14.89 13.48 -6.70
C LEU A 216 -15.29 12.64 -5.47
N HIS A 217 -15.37 11.32 -5.64
CA HIS A 217 -15.80 10.38 -4.61
C HIS A 217 -14.87 9.16 -4.59
N PRO A 218 -14.44 8.68 -3.42
CA PRO A 218 -13.52 7.57 -3.41
C PRO A 218 -14.20 6.27 -3.88
N LEU A 219 -13.45 5.45 -4.63
CA LEU A 219 -13.90 4.13 -5.10
C LEU A 219 -13.31 3.04 -4.22
N PHE A 220 -14.09 2.02 -3.86
CA PHE A 220 -13.69 1.00 -2.88
C PHE A 220 -13.85 -0.43 -3.37
N TRP A 221 -12.87 -1.27 -3.04
CA TRP A 221 -12.90 -2.71 -3.27
C TRP A 221 -12.57 -3.42 -1.96
N SER A 222 -13.53 -4.19 -1.44
CA SER A 222 -13.26 -5.09 -0.31
C SER A 222 -12.57 -6.34 -0.82
N TYR A 223 -11.62 -6.87 -0.05
CA TYR A 223 -10.93 -8.09 -0.41
C TYR A 223 -10.89 -9.08 0.76
N ARG A 224 -10.87 -10.36 0.40
CA ARG A 224 -10.54 -11.47 1.27
C ARG A 224 -9.59 -12.40 0.53
N ILE A 225 -8.48 -12.75 1.16
CA ILE A 225 -7.49 -13.68 0.64
C ILE A 225 -7.46 -14.86 1.58
N ASP A 226 -7.90 -16.02 1.10
CA ASP A 226 -7.91 -17.26 1.87
C ASP A 226 -7.27 -18.40 1.08
N GLY A 227 -7.28 -19.62 1.64
CA GLY A 227 -6.73 -20.81 0.98
C GLY A 227 -7.39 -21.16 -0.36
N ALA A 228 -8.57 -20.60 -0.67
CA ALA A 228 -9.25 -20.75 -1.96
C ALA A 228 -8.88 -19.64 -2.95
N GLY A 229 -8.09 -18.64 -2.55
CA GLY A 229 -7.59 -17.56 -3.41
C GLY A 229 -8.10 -16.18 -3.00
N LEU A 230 -7.97 -15.22 -3.92
CA LEU A 230 -8.40 -13.83 -3.74
C LEU A 230 -9.86 -13.65 -4.17
N ARG A 231 -10.70 -13.23 -3.24
CA ARG A 231 -12.07 -12.78 -3.48
C ARG A 231 -12.11 -11.28 -3.33
N ILE A 232 -12.65 -10.59 -4.33
CA ILE A 232 -12.86 -9.15 -4.31
C ILE A 232 -14.36 -8.93 -4.38
N PHE A 233 -14.86 -8.14 -3.44
CA PHE A 233 -16.25 -7.74 -3.35
C PHE A 233 -16.29 -6.26 -3.72
N GLU A 234 -16.86 -5.96 -4.88
CA GLU A 234 -17.20 -4.59 -5.25
C GLU A 234 -18.33 -4.08 -4.37
N GLN A 235 -18.39 -2.76 -4.17
CA GLN A 235 -19.52 -2.17 -3.48
C GLN A 235 -20.83 -2.55 -4.20
N PRO A 236 -21.90 -2.88 -3.45
CA PRO A 236 -23.23 -2.68 -4.00
C PRO A 236 -23.37 -1.18 -4.29
N ASN A 237 -23.63 -0.83 -5.56
CA ASN A 237 -24.01 0.52 -5.95
C ASN A 237 -25.08 1.01 -4.98
N ARG A 238 -24.75 1.98 -4.12
CA ARG A 238 -25.78 2.71 -3.40
C ARG A 238 -26.41 3.66 -4.40
N GLY A 239 -27.61 3.32 -4.83
CA GLY A 239 -28.53 4.27 -5.47
C GLY A 239 -28.92 5.39 -4.53
#